data_AF-A0A1Y3EJL8-F1
#
_entry.id   AF-A0A1Y3EJL8-F1
#
_cell.length_a   1.000
_cell.length_b   1.000
_cell.length_c   1.000
_cell.angle_alpha   90.00
_cell.angle_beta   90.00
_cell.angle_gamma   90.00
#
_symmetry.space_group_name_H-M   'P 1'
#
loop_
_entity.id
_entity.type
_entity.pdbx_description
1 polymer ?
#
loop_
_entity_poly.entity_id
_entity_poly.type
_entity_poly.pdbx_seq_one_letter_code
_entity_poly.pdbx_strand_id
1 'polypeptide(L)'
;MCSTNVAEEQNESQMSENKPAVELLRETLFQHSEYWLLSLLFNQLLQDFLFFSFSSSIYDNHLSRLSNLIKYSLFFFNTLFWIASIALIVIGCWALTTKELEGTKMISSAWDFVFDATIIFIIVGLIAFFLASAGCIGALRENVTYLKCFWMFLLAIVSTLLILSIVGFAMWPHFLHLAKEKLSVKLIQRYFDDPDLQDIIDFMQKKFKCCGLSDKGFHDWSKNMYFNCTPSNADPRRCGVPYSCCLPQTRVIDGFLENYYCGFGIQHLTVSNYIMHMCVHACNDEVVPFQHPEAALKIYTGGCVDEVLSAIRENIITFCSISLGISLIPLLNICLAVTLIAYIEEDSMTWYDGRSAMSMYPLDVTEGYFIR
;
A
#
# COMPACT_ATOMS: atom_id res chain seq x y z
N MET A 1 9.69 45.64 -53.22
CA MET A 1 9.37 46.92 -52.56
C MET A 1 8.92 46.59 -51.15
N CYS A 2 9.37 47.40 -50.20
CA CYS A 2 9.25 47.31 -48.74
C CYS A 2 10.22 46.37 -48.00
N SER A 3 10.99 47.05 -47.14
CA SER A 3 12.13 46.66 -46.34
C SER A 3 11.74 46.24 -44.92
N THR A 4 12.67 45.54 -44.26
CA THR A 4 13.04 45.59 -42.83
C THR A 4 11.93 45.55 -41.77
N ASN A 5 11.96 44.52 -40.92
CA ASN A 5 12.40 44.65 -39.52
C ASN A 5 12.62 43.29 -38.85
N VAL A 6 13.82 43.15 -38.30
CA VAL A 6 14.17 42.20 -37.25
C VAL A 6 13.72 42.82 -35.93
N ALA A 7 13.23 41.98 -35.00
CA ALA A 7 12.86 42.25 -33.60
C ALA A 7 11.40 42.62 -33.33
N GLU A 8 10.55 41.59 -33.16
CA GLU A 8 9.56 41.48 -32.06
C GLU A 8 8.84 40.13 -32.15
N GLU A 9 9.43 39.07 -31.60
CA GLU A 9 8.69 37.85 -31.26
C GLU A 9 9.47 37.06 -30.18
N GLN A 10 9.66 37.71 -29.03
CA GLN A 10 10.06 37.07 -27.77
C GLN A 10 8.88 36.96 -26.78
N ASN A 11 7.63 36.91 -27.27
CA ASN A 11 6.45 36.97 -26.41
C ASN A 11 5.39 35.89 -26.67
N GLU A 12 5.80 34.67 -27.02
CA GLU A 12 4.90 33.50 -27.01
C GLU A 12 5.43 32.31 -26.19
N SER A 13 6.44 32.54 -25.34
CA SER A 13 6.89 31.55 -24.34
C SER A 13 6.23 31.72 -22.97
N GLN A 14 4.93 32.05 -22.92
CA GLN A 14 4.09 32.02 -21.71
C GLN A 14 2.61 31.80 -22.05
N MET A 15 2.24 30.67 -22.65
CA MET A 15 0.83 30.27 -22.73
C MET A 15 0.68 28.73 -22.67
N SER A 16 1.11 28.14 -21.56
CA SER A 16 0.65 26.80 -21.14
C SER A 16 0.65 26.67 -19.62
N GLU A 17 0.27 27.75 -18.93
CA GLU A 17 0.02 27.74 -17.49
C GLU A 17 -1.37 28.36 -17.26
N ASN A 18 -2.41 27.66 -17.71
CA ASN A 18 -3.77 28.01 -17.31
C ASN A 18 -4.68 26.78 -17.39
N LYS A 19 -4.47 25.81 -16.48
CA LYS A 19 -5.60 25.02 -15.99
C LYS A 19 -6.48 26.06 -15.26
N PRO A 20 -7.72 26.34 -15.69
CA PRO A 20 -8.45 27.49 -15.19
C PRO A 20 -8.55 27.37 -13.66
N ALA A 21 -8.30 28.47 -12.94
CA ALA A 21 -8.31 28.51 -11.48
C ALA A 21 -9.58 27.90 -10.86
N VAL A 22 -10.67 27.82 -11.64
CA VAL A 22 -11.93 27.14 -11.33
C VAL A 22 -11.81 25.61 -11.24
N GLU A 23 -10.99 24.97 -12.07
CA GLU A 23 -10.70 23.52 -12.03
C GLU A 23 -9.85 23.18 -10.80
N LEU A 24 -8.87 24.04 -10.48
CA LEU A 24 -8.01 23.89 -9.30
C LEU A 24 -8.79 24.16 -8.01
N LEU A 25 -9.70 25.14 -8.00
CA LEU A 25 -10.67 25.39 -6.93
C LEU A 25 -11.67 24.25 -6.80
N ARG A 26 -12.12 23.65 -7.91
CA ARG A 26 -13.01 22.48 -7.88
C ARG A 26 -12.28 21.26 -7.32
N GLU A 27 -11.05 20.97 -7.74
CA GLU A 27 -10.24 19.87 -7.20
C GLU A 27 -9.91 20.10 -5.71
N THR A 28 -9.54 21.32 -5.30
CA THR A 28 -9.27 21.64 -3.88
C THR A 28 -10.53 21.68 -3.03
N LEU A 29 -11.68 22.16 -3.51
CA LEU A 29 -12.96 22.12 -2.80
C LEU A 29 -13.53 20.70 -2.69
N PHE A 30 -13.38 19.86 -3.72
CA PHE A 30 -13.78 18.45 -3.65
C PHE A 30 -12.92 17.71 -2.61
N GLN A 31 -11.61 17.95 -2.63
CA GLN A 31 -10.67 17.37 -1.68
C GLN A 31 -10.97 17.85 -0.25
N HIS A 32 -11.19 19.17 -0.02
CA HIS A 32 -11.59 19.74 1.29
C HIS A 32 -12.94 19.21 1.80
N SER A 33 -13.89 18.94 0.91
CA SER A 33 -15.20 18.39 1.26
C SER A 33 -15.14 16.93 1.67
N GLU A 34 -14.28 16.12 1.02
CA GLU A 34 -14.04 14.72 1.42
C GLU A 34 -13.22 14.62 2.70
N TYR A 35 -12.28 15.53 3.00
CA TYR A 35 -11.62 15.59 4.32
C TYR A 35 -12.61 15.89 5.45
N TRP A 36 -13.53 16.84 5.23
CA TRP A 36 -14.57 17.16 6.22
C TRP A 36 -15.56 16.01 6.37
N LEU A 37 -15.98 15.37 5.28
CA LEU A 37 -16.88 14.21 5.32
C LEU A 37 -16.21 12.96 5.90
N LEU A 38 -14.95 12.66 5.58
CA LEU A 38 -14.22 11.52 6.13
C LEU A 38 -13.82 11.73 7.59
N SER A 39 -13.46 12.96 7.99
CA SER A 39 -13.23 13.28 9.41
C SER A 39 -14.53 13.37 10.20
N LEU A 40 -15.65 13.84 9.62
CA LEU A 40 -16.98 13.71 10.24
C LEU A 40 -17.44 12.26 10.27
N LEU A 41 -17.28 11.48 9.21
CA LEU A 41 -17.66 10.06 9.18
C LEU A 41 -16.78 9.28 10.14
N PHE A 42 -15.49 9.59 10.27
CA PHE A 42 -14.61 8.98 11.24
C PHE A 42 -14.95 9.41 12.66
N ASN A 43 -15.20 10.70 12.93
CA ASN A 43 -15.65 11.15 14.25
C ASN A 43 -17.06 10.65 14.60
N GLN A 44 -17.94 10.52 13.62
CA GLN A 44 -19.28 9.97 13.75
C GLN A 44 -19.19 8.47 13.97
N LEU A 45 -18.34 7.74 13.25
CA LEU A 45 -18.09 6.31 13.49
C LEU A 45 -17.37 6.07 14.81
N LEU A 46 -16.46 6.95 15.23
CA LEU A 46 -15.78 6.88 16.52
C LEU A 46 -16.76 7.23 17.65
N GLN A 47 -17.61 8.23 17.46
CA GLN A 47 -18.69 8.56 18.40
C GLN A 47 -19.75 7.48 18.43
N ASP A 48 -20.13 6.90 17.29
CA ASP A 48 -21.08 5.79 17.20
C ASP A 48 -20.47 4.50 17.78
N PHE A 49 -19.15 4.30 17.64
CA PHE A 49 -18.42 3.18 18.24
C PHE A 49 -18.26 3.34 19.75
N LEU A 50 -17.92 4.54 20.22
CA LEU A 50 -17.91 4.88 21.64
C LEU A 50 -19.32 4.81 22.20
N PHE A 51 -20.31 5.35 21.51
CA PHE A 51 -21.73 5.31 21.89
C PHE A 51 -22.27 3.88 21.87
N PHE A 52 -21.89 3.03 20.92
CA PHE A 52 -22.23 1.61 20.89
C PHE A 52 -21.56 0.85 22.04
N SER A 53 -20.28 1.17 22.35
CA SER A 53 -19.56 0.63 23.51
C SER A 53 -20.17 1.07 24.84
N PHE A 54 -20.73 2.29 24.91
CA PHE A 54 -21.46 2.80 26.06
C PHE A 54 -22.93 2.33 26.11
N SER A 55 -23.56 2.07 24.97
CA SER A 55 -24.98 1.69 24.86
C SER A 55 -25.22 0.19 24.97
N SER A 56 -24.19 -0.65 24.84
CA SER A 56 -24.29 -2.09 25.13
C SER A 56 -24.54 -2.41 26.62
N SER A 57 -24.65 -1.39 27.48
CA SER A 57 -25.05 -1.53 28.89
C SER A 57 -26.55 -1.78 29.11
N ILE A 58 -27.37 -1.89 28.06
CA ILE A 58 -28.83 -2.05 28.20
C ILE A 58 -29.30 -3.13 27.23
N TYR A 59 -29.39 -4.40 27.64
CA TYR A 59 -30.47 -5.32 27.25
C TYR A 59 -30.39 -6.64 28.03
N ASP A 60 -31.44 -6.90 28.81
CA ASP A 60 -31.60 -8.01 29.75
C ASP A 60 -32.18 -9.29 29.08
N ASN A 61 -31.92 -10.46 29.69
CA ASN A 61 -32.43 -11.83 29.48
C ASN A 61 -32.09 -12.61 28.18
N HIS A 62 -31.65 -11.99 27.08
CA HIS A 62 -31.14 -12.72 25.88
C HIS A 62 -29.60 -12.94 25.90
N LEU A 63 -28.96 -12.57 27.00
CA LEU A 63 -27.53 -12.31 27.16
C LEU A 63 -26.62 -13.56 27.05
N SER A 64 -27.11 -14.74 27.45
CA SER A 64 -26.29 -15.97 27.50
C SER A 64 -26.00 -16.61 26.14
N ARG A 65 -26.90 -16.47 25.15
CA ARG A 65 -26.63 -16.96 23.78
C ARG A 65 -25.73 -15.99 23.02
N LEU A 66 -25.90 -14.69 23.28
CA LEU A 66 -25.09 -13.63 22.70
C LEU A 66 -23.64 -13.69 23.23
N SER A 67 -23.42 -13.98 24.52
CA SER A 67 -22.07 -14.12 25.09
C SER A 67 -21.27 -15.26 24.46
N ASN A 68 -21.90 -16.42 24.24
CA ASN A 68 -21.29 -17.53 23.53
C ASN A 68 -20.95 -17.17 22.08
N LEU A 69 -21.85 -16.50 21.36
CA LEU A 69 -21.58 -16.05 19.99
C LEU A 69 -20.39 -15.09 19.93
N ILE A 70 -20.32 -14.12 20.86
CA ILE A 70 -19.21 -13.16 20.95
C ILE A 70 -17.89 -13.89 21.22
N LYS A 71 -17.87 -14.82 22.18
CA LYS A 71 -16.68 -15.62 22.54
C LYS A 71 -16.15 -16.41 21.34
N TYR A 72 -17.02 -17.17 20.66
CA TYR A 72 -16.59 -17.98 19.51
C TYR A 72 -16.27 -17.14 18.28
N SER A 73 -16.94 -16.01 18.08
CA SER A 73 -16.64 -15.05 17.01
C SER A 73 -15.25 -14.42 17.19
N LEU A 74 -14.96 -13.94 18.40
CA LEU A 74 -13.65 -13.37 18.74
C LEU A 74 -12.54 -14.42 18.61
N PHE A 75 -12.78 -15.64 19.07
CA PHE A 75 -11.84 -16.76 18.89
C PHE A 75 -11.61 -17.09 17.41
N PHE A 76 -12.66 -17.13 16.60
CA PHE A 76 -12.59 -17.42 15.17
C PHE A 76 -11.75 -16.38 14.42
N PHE A 77 -12.04 -15.08 14.57
CA PHE A 77 -11.27 -14.03 13.90
C PHE A 77 -9.81 -14.01 14.36
N ASN A 78 -9.54 -14.16 15.66
CA ASN A 78 -8.17 -14.24 16.16
C ASN A 78 -7.42 -15.48 15.64
N THR A 79 -8.11 -16.61 15.46
CA THR A 79 -7.50 -17.82 14.88
C THR A 79 -7.09 -17.60 13.42
N LEU A 80 -7.90 -16.90 12.63
CA LEU A 80 -7.52 -16.54 11.25
C LEU A 80 -6.25 -15.67 11.22
N PHE A 81 -6.17 -14.66 12.09
CA PHE A 81 -4.98 -13.82 12.21
C PHE A 81 -3.77 -14.59 12.74
N TRP A 82 -3.98 -15.54 13.65
CA TRP A 82 -2.93 -16.40 14.17
C TRP A 82 -2.31 -17.28 13.07
N ILE A 83 -3.15 -17.93 12.25
CA ILE A 83 -2.70 -18.72 11.09
C ILE A 83 -1.97 -17.84 10.08
N ALA A 84 -2.53 -16.67 9.75
CA ALA A 84 -1.91 -15.71 8.84
C ALA A 84 -0.53 -15.24 9.36
N SER A 85 -0.39 -15.03 10.67
CA SER A 85 0.87 -14.62 11.30
C SER A 85 1.94 -15.71 11.20
N ILE A 86 1.58 -16.98 11.41
CA ILE A 86 2.49 -18.11 11.21
C ILE A 86 2.93 -18.19 9.73
N ALA A 87 1.98 -18.02 8.80
CA ALA A 87 2.30 -18.02 7.38
C ALA A 87 3.30 -16.90 7.01
N LEU A 88 3.12 -15.68 7.54
CA LEU A 88 4.06 -14.58 7.35
C LEU A 88 5.46 -14.89 7.89
N ILE A 89 5.55 -15.49 9.09
CA ILE A 89 6.84 -15.88 9.68
C ILE A 89 7.50 -16.96 8.81
N VAL A 90 6.76 -17.99 8.37
CA VAL A 90 7.30 -19.07 7.54
C VAL A 90 7.79 -18.55 6.20
N ILE A 91 7.00 -17.70 5.52
CA ILE A 91 7.41 -17.08 4.25
C ILE A 91 8.64 -16.20 4.45
N GLY A 92 8.68 -15.41 5.53
CA GLY A 92 9.82 -14.58 5.88
C GLY A 92 11.08 -15.40 6.13
N CYS A 93 11.01 -16.45 6.95
CA CYS A 93 12.15 -17.33 7.20
C CYS A 93 12.61 -18.03 5.92
N TRP A 94 11.69 -18.51 5.08
CA TRP A 94 12.03 -19.13 3.81
C TRP A 94 12.77 -18.15 2.90
N ALA A 95 12.25 -16.94 2.72
CA ALA A 95 12.90 -15.91 1.92
C ALA A 95 14.29 -15.50 2.48
N LEU A 96 14.47 -15.46 3.80
CA LEU A 96 15.80 -15.21 4.39
C LEU A 96 16.80 -16.32 4.03
N THR A 97 16.38 -17.59 4.16
CA THR A 97 17.27 -18.71 3.85
C THR A 97 17.69 -18.72 2.38
N THR A 98 16.77 -18.39 1.46
CA THR A 98 17.08 -18.28 0.03
C THR A 98 18.11 -17.18 -0.24
N LYS A 99 17.98 -16.02 0.41
CA LYS A 99 18.93 -14.92 0.29
C LYS A 99 20.33 -15.28 0.78
N GLU A 100 20.44 -16.03 1.88
CA GLU A 100 21.74 -16.49 2.41
C GLU A 100 22.40 -17.50 1.46
N LEU A 101 21.62 -18.43 0.89
CA LEU A 101 22.10 -19.44 -0.05
C LEU A 101 22.65 -18.83 -1.35
N GLU A 102 22.03 -17.77 -1.85
CA GLU A 102 22.43 -17.11 -3.09
C GLU A 102 23.57 -16.10 -2.91
N GLY A 103 23.98 -15.83 -1.66
CA GLY A 103 25.06 -14.87 -1.36
C GLY A 103 24.76 -13.43 -1.79
N THR A 104 23.48 -13.11 -2.00
CA THR A 104 23.00 -11.86 -2.63
C THR A 104 23.03 -10.65 -1.70
N LYS A 105 23.37 -10.82 -0.41
CA LYS A 105 23.41 -9.70 0.55
C LYS A 105 24.62 -9.72 1.47
N MET A 106 25.56 -8.79 1.27
CA MET A 106 26.47 -8.37 2.34
C MET A 106 25.74 -7.34 3.22
N ILE A 107 25.35 -7.74 4.43
CA ILE A 107 24.79 -6.82 5.43
C ILE A 107 25.94 -5.95 5.97
N SER A 108 26.26 -4.86 5.27
CA SER A 108 27.35 -3.96 5.66
C SER A 108 26.93 -2.89 6.67
N SER A 109 25.63 -2.66 6.86
CA SER A 109 25.12 -1.64 7.79
C SER A 109 23.84 -2.08 8.52
N ALA A 110 23.65 -1.60 9.75
CA ALA A 110 22.44 -1.85 10.55
C ALA A 110 21.16 -1.30 9.87
N TRP A 111 21.29 -0.30 9.01
CA TRP A 111 20.16 0.30 8.29
C TRP A 111 19.68 -0.59 7.13
N ASP A 112 20.59 -1.28 6.43
CA ASP A 112 20.21 -2.23 5.37
C ASP A 112 19.54 -3.50 5.93
N PHE A 113 19.79 -3.81 7.21
CA PHE A 113 19.13 -4.89 7.94
C PHE A 113 17.69 -4.52 8.35
N VAL A 114 17.48 -3.32 8.91
CA VAL A 114 16.15 -2.91 9.41
C VAL A 114 15.14 -2.66 8.29
N PHE A 115 15.60 -2.21 7.11
CA PHE A 115 14.74 -1.96 5.95
C PHE A 115 14.64 -3.14 4.98
N ASP A 116 15.14 -4.32 5.35
CA ASP A 116 14.91 -5.52 4.56
C ASP A 116 13.45 -5.96 4.68
N ALA A 117 12.76 -6.06 3.54
CA ALA A 117 11.35 -6.42 3.49
C ALA A 117 11.06 -7.79 4.15
N THR A 118 12.00 -8.74 4.06
CA THR A 118 11.86 -10.07 4.65
C THR A 118 11.96 -10.01 6.18
N ILE A 119 12.92 -9.25 6.72
CA ILE A 119 13.05 -9.04 8.17
C ILE A 119 11.80 -8.32 8.71
N ILE A 120 11.28 -7.32 8.00
CA ILE A 120 10.05 -6.63 8.38
C ILE A 120 8.86 -7.61 8.45
N PHE A 121 8.69 -8.51 7.46
CA PHE A 121 7.63 -9.51 7.49
C PHE A 121 7.72 -10.45 8.70
N ILE A 122 8.94 -10.86 9.09
CA ILE A 122 9.14 -11.69 10.29
C ILE A 122 8.76 -10.92 11.55
N ILE A 123 9.22 -9.67 11.72
CA ILE A 123 8.93 -8.86 12.90
C ILE A 123 7.42 -8.60 13.02
N VAL A 124 6.77 -8.18 11.93
CA VAL A 124 5.32 -7.95 11.89
C VAL A 124 4.56 -9.25 12.19
N GLY A 125 5.00 -10.38 11.60
CA GLY A 125 4.43 -11.70 11.86
C GLY A 125 4.55 -12.12 13.33
N LEU A 126 5.69 -11.89 13.98
CA LEU A 126 5.89 -12.20 15.40
C LEU A 126 4.99 -11.35 16.31
N ILE A 127 4.92 -10.04 16.08
CA ILE A 127 4.03 -9.15 16.85
C ILE A 127 2.57 -9.60 16.70
N ALA A 128 2.13 -9.85 15.46
CA ALA A 128 0.77 -10.31 15.18
C ALA A 128 0.48 -11.69 15.78
N PHE A 129 1.45 -12.62 15.78
CA PHE A 129 1.33 -13.94 16.41
C PHE A 129 1.08 -13.85 17.92
N PHE A 130 1.85 -13.02 18.64
CA PHE A 130 1.67 -12.86 20.08
C PHE A 130 0.35 -12.15 20.41
N LEU A 131 -0.04 -11.14 19.64
CA LEU A 131 -1.33 -10.45 19.81
C LEU A 131 -2.51 -11.38 19.57
N ALA A 132 -2.50 -12.14 18.47
CA ALA A 132 -3.55 -13.11 18.15
C ALA A 132 -3.62 -14.24 19.19
N SER A 133 -2.47 -14.70 19.70
CA SER A 133 -2.40 -15.68 20.78
C SER A 133 -3.02 -15.14 22.07
N ALA A 134 -2.71 -13.89 22.44
CA ALA A 134 -3.32 -13.23 23.60
C ALA A 134 -4.84 -13.08 23.44
N GLY A 135 -5.32 -12.72 22.25
CA GLY A 135 -6.75 -12.66 21.93
C GLY A 135 -7.45 -14.02 22.06
N CYS A 136 -6.85 -15.09 21.53
CA CYS A 136 -7.37 -16.45 21.65
C CYS A 136 -7.40 -16.94 23.11
N ILE A 137 -6.30 -16.76 23.84
CA ILE A 137 -6.19 -17.18 25.26
C ILE A 137 -7.16 -16.36 26.12
N GLY A 138 -7.25 -15.05 25.89
CA GLY A 138 -8.18 -14.16 26.59
C GLY A 138 -9.63 -14.59 26.39
N ALA A 139 -10.02 -14.91 25.15
CA ALA A 139 -11.37 -15.38 24.84
C ALA A 139 -11.68 -16.75 25.45
N LEU A 140 -10.79 -17.74 25.33
CA LEU A 140 -11.03 -19.10 25.81
C LEU A 140 -11.00 -19.23 27.34
N ARG A 141 -10.06 -18.52 27.98
CA ARG A 141 -9.87 -18.55 29.43
C ARG A 141 -10.71 -17.52 30.18
N GLU A 142 -11.45 -16.68 29.46
CA GLU A 142 -12.21 -15.56 30.02
C GLU A 142 -11.33 -14.70 30.96
N ASN A 143 -10.06 -14.54 30.59
CA ASN A 143 -9.10 -13.80 31.40
C ASN A 143 -9.10 -12.33 30.96
N VAL A 144 -9.74 -11.51 31.78
CA VAL A 144 -9.91 -10.07 31.56
C VAL A 144 -8.58 -9.35 31.35
N THR A 145 -7.49 -9.75 32.01
CA THR A 145 -6.17 -9.10 31.85
C THR A 145 -5.62 -9.28 30.45
N TYR A 146 -5.67 -10.49 29.89
CA TYR A 146 -5.22 -10.75 28.51
C TYR A 146 -6.09 -10.02 27.50
N LEU A 147 -7.40 -9.99 27.73
CA LEU A 147 -8.35 -9.32 26.87
C LEU A 147 -8.15 -7.80 26.88
N LYS A 148 -7.85 -7.22 28.07
CA LYS A 148 -7.48 -5.80 28.25
C LYS A 148 -6.19 -5.44 27.51
N CYS A 149 -5.15 -6.25 27.65
CA CYS A 149 -3.91 -6.06 26.89
C CYS A 149 -4.16 -6.13 25.38
N PHE A 150 -4.93 -7.12 24.92
CA PHE A 150 -5.24 -7.32 23.50
C PHE A 150 -5.91 -6.09 22.86
N TRP A 151 -7.02 -5.59 23.42
CA TRP A 151 -7.72 -4.46 22.79
C TRP A 151 -6.93 -3.15 22.92
N MET A 152 -6.16 -2.94 24.00
CA MET A 152 -5.30 -1.77 24.17
C MET A 152 -4.18 -1.73 23.12
N PHE A 153 -3.51 -2.86 22.87
CA PHE A 153 -2.48 -2.93 21.83
C PHE A 153 -3.08 -2.78 20.42
N LEU A 154 -4.24 -3.38 20.15
CA LEU A 154 -4.93 -3.16 18.87
C LEU A 154 -5.32 -1.70 18.67
N LEU A 155 -5.82 -1.03 19.71
CA LEU A 155 -6.13 0.39 19.65
C LEU A 155 -4.89 1.26 19.38
N ALA A 156 -3.75 0.92 19.99
CA ALA A 156 -2.48 1.60 19.72
C ALA A 156 -2.00 1.40 18.27
N ILE A 157 -2.19 0.21 17.71
CA ILE A 157 -1.86 -0.06 16.29
C ILE A 157 -2.79 0.74 15.37
N VAL A 158 -4.11 0.71 15.62
CA VAL A 158 -5.08 1.46 14.80
C VAL A 158 -4.81 2.97 14.85
N SER A 159 -4.50 3.52 16.03
CA SER A 159 -4.21 4.96 16.15
C SER A 159 -2.90 5.36 15.46
N THR A 160 -1.85 4.54 15.56
CA THR A 160 -0.58 4.81 14.84
C THR A 160 -0.75 4.71 13.33
N LEU A 161 -1.51 3.73 12.83
CA LEU A 161 -1.85 3.63 11.40
C LEU A 161 -2.67 4.82 10.92
N LEU A 162 -3.62 5.31 11.72
CA LEU A 162 -4.41 6.51 11.41
C LEU A 162 -3.50 7.74 11.29
N ILE A 163 -2.61 7.96 12.27
CA ILE A 163 -1.67 9.10 12.26
C ILE A 163 -0.76 9.02 11.04
N LEU A 164 -0.19 7.86 10.75
CA LEU A 164 0.64 7.65 9.56
C LEU A 164 -0.14 7.88 8.26
N SER A 165 -1.39 7.47 8.19
CA SER A 165 -2.25 7.71 7.03
C SER A 165 -2.53 9.20 6.83
N ILE A 166 -2.84 9.94 7.89
CA ILE A 166 -3.09 11.39 7.82
C ILE A 166 -1.83 12.12 7.38
N VAL A 167 -0.68 11.81 7.99
CA VAL A 167 0.62 12.42 7.64
C VAL A 167 1.01 12.06 6.21
N GLY A 168 0.85 10.79 5.82
CA GLY A 168 1.15 10.31 4.48
C GLY A 168 0.32 11.00 3.40
N PHE A 169 -0.96 11.28 3.69
CA PHE A 169 -1.82 12.01 2.77
C PHE A 169 -1.52 13.51 2.75
N ALA A 170 -1.28 14.14 3.91
CA ALA A 170 -0.91 15.55 4.02
C ALA A 170 0.42 15.85 3.30
N MET A 171 1.39 14.94 3.37
CA MET A 171 2.70 15.06 2.72
C MET A 171 2.78 14.37 1.37
N TRP A 172 1.66 13.91 0.81
CA TRP A 172 1.60 13.22 -0.47
C TRP A 172 2.33 13.95 -1.63
N PRO A 173 2.09 15.26 -1.89
CA PRO A 173 2.77 15.94 -2.99
C PRO A 173 4.30 16.00 -2.79
N HIS A 174 4.75 16.17 -1.55
CA HIS A 174 6.18 16.17 -1.23
C HIS A 174 6.79 14.78 -1.43
N PHE A 175 6.08 13.72 -1.01
CA PHE A 175 6.50 12.35 -1.23
C PHE A 175 6.60 12.01 -2.72
N LEU A 176 5.63 12.44 -3.54
CA LEU A 176 5.69 12.24 -5.00
C LEU A 176 6.89 12.92 -5.63
N HIS A 177 7.19 14.16 -5.24
CA HIS A 177 8.36 14.87 -5.73
C HIS A 177 9.67 14.16 -5.31
N LEU A 178 9.76 13.75 -4.04
CA LEU A 178 10.90 12.98 -3.53
C LEU A 178 11.07 11.64 -4.26
N ALA A 179 9.95 10.97 -4.56
CA ALA A 179 9.93 9.72 -5.29
C ALA A 179 10.45 9.88 -6.72
N LYS A 180 9.99 10.91 -7.44
CA LYS A 180 10.42 11.20 -8.82
C LYS A 180 11.88 11.62 -8.90
N GLU A 181 12.41 12.38 -7.94
CA GLU A 181 13.79 12.88 -8.02
C GLU A 181 14.83 11.99 -7.34
N LYS A 182 14.69 11.77 -6.02
CA LYS A 182 15.74 11.12 -5.23
C LYS A 182 15.60 9.60 -5.25
N LEU A 183 14.37 9.12 -5.12
CA LEU A 183 14.10 7.68 -5.07
C LEU A 183 14.34 7.05 -6.45
N SER A 184 13.93 7.70 -7.54
CA SER A 184 14.21 7.22 -8.92
C SER A 184 15.69 6.97 -9.17
N VAL A 185 16.56 7.90 -8.75
CA VAL A 185 18.02 7.77 -8.91
C VAL A 185 18.54 6.57 -8.12
N LYS A 186 18.15 6.47 -6.84
CA LYS A 186 18.66 5.43 -5.95
C LYS A 186 18.18 4.02 -6.34
N LEU A 187 16.91 3.87 -6.71
CA LEU A 187 16.35 2.58 -7.14
C LEU A 187 16.98 2.11 -8.45
N ILE A 188 17.11 3.00 -9.43
CA ILE A 188 17.65 2.65 -10.74
C ILE A 188 19.15 2.32 -10.66
N GLN A 189 19.91 3.02 -9.82
CA GLN A 189 21.32 2.68 -9.58
C GLN A 189 21.49 1.28 -8.99
N ARG A 190 20.63 0.91 -8.02
CA ARG A 190 20.68 -0.40 -7.32
C ARG A 190 19.96 -1.54 -8.03
N TYR A 191 19.45 -1.32 -9.25
CA TYR A 191 18.62 -2.31 -9.96
C TYR A 191 19.25 -3.71 -10.08
N PHE A 192 20.58 -3.81 -10.25
CA PHE A 192 21.28 -5.10 -10.33
C PHE A 192 21.94 -5.52 -9.00
N ASP A 193 21.90 -4.67 -7.98
CA ASP A 193 22.53 -4.95 -6.68
C ASP A 193 21.61 -5.83 -5.80
N ASP A 194 20.30 -5.77 -6.03
CA ASP A 194 19.30 -6.49 -5.26
C ASP A 194 18.29 -7.18 -6.21
N PRO A 195 18.26 -8.52 -6.25
CA PRO A 195 17.37 -9.28 -7.13
C PRO A 195 15.89 -9.02 -6.81
N ASP A 196 15.52 -8.81 -5.53
CA ASP A 196 14.14 -8.48 -5.17
C ASP A 196 13.73 -7.12 -5.75
N LEU A 197 14.64 -6.15 -5.72
CA LEU A 197 14.41 -4.83 -6.30
C LEU A 197 14.28 -4.93 -7.83
N GLN A 198 15.11 -5.76 -8.45
CA GLN A 198 15.04 -6.03 -9.89
C GLN A 198 13.67 -6.57 -10.28
N ASP A 199 13.19 -7.60 -9.58
CA ASP A 199 11.90 -8.24 -9.82
C ASP A 199 10.72 -7.29 -9.59
N ILE A 200 10.78 -6.46 -8.54
CA ILE A 200 9.75 -5.46 -8.27
C ILE A 200 9.71 -4.41 -9.40
N ILE A 201 10.86 -3.87 -9.81
CA ILE A 201 10.90 -2.88 -10.89
C ILE A 201 10.41 -3.49 -12.20
N ASP A 202 10.84 -4.71 -12.52
CA ASP A 202 10.42 -5.43 -13.72
C ASP A 202 8.91 -5.73 -13.70
N PHE A 203 8.37 -6.16 -12.55
CA PHE A 203 6.95 -6.39 -12.36
C PHE A 203 6.16 -5.10 -12.58
N MET A 204 6.58 -3.99 -11.95
CA MET A 204 5.92 -2.69 -12.08
C MET A 204 5.91 -2.20 -13.53
N GLN A 205 7.04 -2.28 -14.23
CA GLN A 205 7.16 -1.87 -15.64
C GLN A 205 6.27 -2.70 -16.56
N LYS A 206 6.22 -4.03 -16.35
CA LYS A 206 5.35 -4.94 -17.09
C LYS A 206 3.86 -4.71 -16.77
N LYS A 207 3.53 -4.51 -15.49
CA LYS A 207 2.14 -4.39 -14.99
C LYS A 207 1.50 -3.07 -15.39
N PHE A 208 2.24 -1.97 -15.24
CA PHE A 208 1.77 -0.60 -15.49
C PHE A 208 2.18 -0.08 -16.87
N LYS A 209 2.80 -0.91 -17.71
CA LYS A 209 3.13 -0.57 -19.11
C LYS A 209 3.94 0.73 -19.22
N CYS A 210 4.99 0.82 -18.40
CA CYS A 210 5.81 2.01 -18.21
C CYS A 210 7.30 1.64 -18.23
N CYS A 211 8.18 2.63 -18.35
CA CYS A 211 9.63 2.45 -18.30
C CYS A 211 10.29 3.60 -17.55
N GLY A 212 11.15 3.28 -16.58
CA GLY A 212 11.69 4.27 -15.63
C GLY A 212 10.69 4.65 -14.55
N LEU A 213 11.04 5.64 -13.72
CA LEU A 213 10.22 6.03 -12.57
C LEU A 213 9.63 7.44 -12.72
N SER A 214 10.45 8.41 -13.11
CA SER A 214 10.08 9.82 -13.24
C SER A 214 9.48 10.16 -14.60
N ASP A 215 9.11 11.42 -14.77
CA ASP A 215 8.55 12.00 -15.99
C ASP A 215 9.50 11.88 -17.20
N LYS A 216 10.80 11.66 -16.95
CA LYS A 216 11.81 11.39 -18.00
C LYS A 216 11.68 9.97 -18.59
N GLY A 217 10.85 9.14 -17.98
CA GLY A 217 10.53 7.79 -18.43
C GLY A 217 11.79 6.95 -18.65
N PHE A 218 11.89 6.37 -19.84
CA PHE A 218 12.97 5.45 -20.21
C PHE A 218 14.38 6.06 -20.12
N HIS A 219 14.51 7.40 -20.16
CA HIS A 219 15.80 8.07 -19.98
C HIS A 219 16.33 8.03 -18.55
N ASP A 220 15.52 7.69 -17.56
CA ASP A 220 16.01 7.51 -16.19
C ASP A 220 17.06 6.41 -16.08
N TRP A 221 17.03 5.43 -16.97
CA TRP A 221 18.01 4.35 -17.04
C TRP A 221 19.44 4.84 -17.33
N SER A 222 19.61 6.05 -17.84
CA SER A 222 20.94 6.69 -17.97
C SER A 222 21.68 6.84 -16.64
N LYS A 223 20.95 6.82 -15.51
CA LYS A 223 21.50 6.91 -14.15
C LYS A 223 22.11 5.60 -13.65
N ASN A 224 21.76 4.46 -14.25
CA ASN A 224 22.31 3.15 -13.89
C ASN A 224 23.67 2.94 -14.56
N MET A 225 24.65 2.39 -13.84
CA MET A 225 26.02 2.19 -14.32
C MET A 225 26.11 1.40 -15.64
N TYR A 226 25.26 0.38 -15.83
CA TYR A 226 25.29 -0.49 -16.99
C TYR A 226 24.58 0.12 -18.21
N PHE A 227 23.46 0.83 -17.98
CA PHE A 227 22.68 1.47 -19.04
C PHE A 227 23.14 2.90 -19.37
N ASN A 228 24.07 3.46 -18.60
CA ASN A 228 24.56 4.83 -18.76
C ASN A 228 25.13 5.07 -20.17
N CYS A 229 24.67 6.13 -20.84
CA CYS A 229 25.04 6.46 -22.22
C CYS A 229 26.44 7.02 -22.45
N THR A 230 27.20 7.31 -21.40
CA THR A 230 28.52 7.95 -21.49
C THR A 230 29.45 7.12 -22.40
N PRO A 231 30.20 7.73 -23.32
CA PRO A 231 31.09 7.00 -24.24
C PRO A 231 32.20 6.19 -23.55
N SER A 232 32.49 6.47 -22.28
CA SER A 232 33.41 5.68 -21.45
C SER A 232 32.82 4.37 -20.94
N ASN A 233 31.50 4.19 -20.99
CA ASN A 233 30.85 2.96 -20.58
C ASN A 233 31.06 1.87 -21.66
N ALA A 234 31.80 0.82 -21.30
CA ALA A 234 32.05 -0.32 -22.19
C ALA A 234 30.98 -1.43 -22.09
N ASP A 235 29.98 -1.28 -21.23
CA ASP A 235 28.95 -2.31 -21.05
C ASP A 235 28.11 -2.46 -22.33
N PRO A 236 27.83 -3.71 -22.77
CA PRO A 236 26.98 -3.96 -23.93
C PRO A 236 25.56 -3.38 -23.79
N ARG A 237 25.05 -3.15 -22.58
CA ARG A 237 23.72 -2.57 -22.33
C ARG A 237 23.72 -1.04 -22.36
N ARG A 238 24.85 -0.40 -22.67
CA ARG A 238 24.96 1.05 -22.79
C ARG A 238 23.84 1.64 -23.65
N CYS A 239 23.23 2.73 -23.19
CA CYS A 239 22.09 3.37 -23.85
C CYS A 239 20.89 2.47 -24.08
N GLY A 240 20.79 1.36 -23.35
CA GLY A 240 19.64 0.49 -23.38
C GLY A 240 18.68 0.73 -22.23
N VAL A 241 17.62 -0.06 -22.19
CA VAL A 241 16.72 -0.20 -21.04
C VAL A 241 16.49 -1.67 -20.75
N PRO A 242 16.03 -2.04 -19.55
CA PRO A 242 15.68 -3.42 -19.25
C PRO A 242 14.56 -3.96 -20.16
N TYR A 243 14.55 -5.27 -20.35
CA TYR A 243 13.57 -5.99 -21.16
C TYR A 243 12.12 -5.85 -20.64
N SER A 244 11.95 -5.56 -19.35
CA SER A 244 10.66 -5.27 -18.72
C SER A 244 9.99 -4.01 -19.27
N CYS A 245 10.76 -3.06 -19.82
CA CYS A 245 10.25 -1.90 -20.56
C CYS A 245 9.71 -2.24 -21.96
N CYS A 246 10.07 -3.38 -22.54
CA CYS A 246 9.72 -3.69 -23.93
C CYS A 246 8.25 -4.04 -24.10
N LEU A 247 7.68 -3.71 -25.25
CA LEU A 247 6.33 -4.11 -25.59
C LEU A 247 6.23 -5.64 -25.70
N PRO A 248 5.07 -6.26 -25.41
CA PRO A 248 4.91 -7.71 -25.50
C PRO A 248 5.34 -8.29 -26.86
N GLN A 249 5.04 -7.59 -27.95
CA GLN A 249 5.39 -7.96 -29.32
C GLN A 249 6.89 -7.94 -29.64
N THR A 250 7.67 -7.10 -28.94
CA THR A 250 9.13 -6.99 -29.12
C THR A 250 9.89 -7.79 -28.07
N ARG A 251 9.23 -8.08 -26.94
CA ARG A 251 9.73 -8.91 -25.84
C ARG A 251 9.60 -10.40 -26.15
N VAL A 252 8.52 -10.87 -26.77
CA VAL A 252 8.32 -12.30 -27.04
C VAL A 252 8.31 -12.54 -28.54
N ILE A 253 9.38 -13.12 -29.07
CA ILE A 253 9.47 -13.50 -30.48
C ILE A 253 8.80 -14.87 -30.64
N ASP A 254 7.80 -14.96 -31.50
CA ASP A 254 7.04 -16.20 -31.83
C ASP A 254 6.37 -16.92 -30.64
N GLY A 255 6.12 -16.22 -29.53
CA GLY A 255 5.35 -16.73 -28.39
C GLY A 255 6.13 -17.59 -27.38
N PHE A 256 7.41 -17.89 -27.61
CA PHE A 256 8.19 -18.81 -26.75
C PHE A 256 9.53 -18.27 -26.25
N LEU A 257 10.12 -17.27 -26.92
CA LEU A 257 11.46 -16.76 -26.56
C LEU A 257 11.40 -15.30 -26.10
N GLU A 258 11.86 -15.06 -24.87
CA GLU A 258 12.03 -13.70 -24.34
C GLU A 258 13.30 -13.05 -24.90
N ASN A 259 13.12 -11.92 -25.58
CA ASN A 259 14.18 -11.07 -26.10
C ASN A 259 14.64 -10.09 -25.01
N TYR A 260 15.68 -10.46 -24.27
CA TYR A 260 16.28 -9.59 -23.26
C TYR A 260 17.03 -8.38 -23.83
N TYR A 261 17.25 -8.34 -25.16
CA TYR A 261 17.98 -7.28 -25.85
C TYR A 261 17.07 -6.29 -26.61
N CYS A 262 15.75 -6.41 -26.48
CA CYS A 262 14.78 -5.51 -27.12
C CYS A 262 15.00 -4.02 -26.77
N GLY A 263 15.56 -3.75 -25.59
CA GLY A 263 15.86 -2.41 -25.09
C GLY A 263 17.22 -1.85 -25.52
N PHE A 264 18.03 -2.59 -26.29
CA PHE A 264 19.39 -2.17 -26.66
C PHE A 264 19.41 -0.89 -27.51
N GLY A 265 20.23 0.09 -27.11
CA GLY A 265 20.44 1.33 -27.86
C GLY A 265 19.21 2.25 -27.95
N ILE A 266 18.11 1.93 -27.26
CA ILE A 266 16.84 2.69 -27.36
C ILE A 266 17.00 4.13 -26.86
N GLN A 267 17.89 4.41 -25.91
CA GLN A 267 18.13 5.78 -25.43
C GLN A 267 18.77 6.70 -26.48
N HIS A 268 19.38 6.15 -27.54
CA HIS A 268 19.88 6.92 -28.67
C HIS A 268 18.81 7.21 -29.72
N LEU A 269 17.69 6.49 -29.70
CA LEU A 269 16.58 6.75 -30.60
C LEU A 269 15.91 8.06 -30.20
N THR A 270 15.61 8.87 -31.20
CA THR A 270 15.02 10.18 -30.99
C THR A 270 13.56 10.03 -30.57
N VAL A 271 13.18 10.69 -29.47
CA VAL A 271 11.75 10.96 -29.20
C VAL A 271 11.22 12.04 -30.16
N SER A 272 12.13 12.77 -30.82
CA SER A 272 11.86 13.56 -32.02
C SER A 272 13.18 13.81 -32.74
N ASN A 273 13.32 13.30 -33.97
CA ASN A 273 14.08 13.96 -35.05
C ASN A 273 13.90 13.19 -36.36
N TYR A 274 13.08 13.78 -37.24
CA TYR A 274 13.15 13.77 -38.71
C TYR A 274 13.63 12.48 -39.40
N ILE A 275 12.68 11.61 -39.77
CA ILE A 275 12.67 11.00 -41.11
C ILE A 275 11.21 10.97 -41.60
N MET A 276 10.92 11.91 -42.50
CA MET A 276 9.69 11.98 -43.27
C MET A 276 9.67 10.80 -44.27
N HIS A 277 8.89 9.76 -43.98
CA HIS A 277 8.53 8.78 -44.99
C HIS A 277 7.08 8.99 -45.43
N MET A 278 6.95 9.19 -46.73
CA MET A 278 5.83 9.68 -47.51
C MET A 278 4.61 8.74 -47.43
N CYS A 279 3.42 9.25 -47.10
CA CYS A 279 2.14 8.61 -47.45
C CYS A 279 1.43 9.48 -48.49
N VAL A 280 1.35 8.96 -49.71
CA VAL A 280 0.57 9.54 -50.81
C VAL A 280 -0.87 9.08 -50.63
N HIS A 281 -1.77 9.96 -50.21
CA HIS A 281 -3.04 10.27 -50.92
C HIS A 281 -3.86 11.34 -50.20
N ALA A 282 -3.88 12.53 -50.82
CA ALA A 282 -4.96 13.53 -50.90
C ALA A 282 -5.93 13.70 -49.72
N CYS A 283 -5.73 14.77 -48.94
CA CYS A 283 -6.74 15.77 -48.60
C CYS A 283 -6.06 16.96 -47.88
N ASN A 284 -5.96 18.11 -48.57
CA ASN A 284 -5.39 19.40 -48.16
C ASN A 284 -3.88 19.44 -47.83
N ASP A 285 -3.17 20.38 -48.47
CA ASP A 285 -1.71 20.60 -48.45
C ASP A 285 -1.18 21.17 -47.12
N GLU A 286 -1.53 20.56 -45.99
CA GLU A 286 -0.73 20.64 -44.77
C GLU A 286 -0.63 19.23 -44.17
N VAL A 287 0.40 18.51 -44.63
CA VAL A 287 0.83 17.24 -44.06
C VAL A 287 1.57 17.54 -42.77
N VAL A 288 0.88 17.50 -41.64
CA VAL A 288 1.54 17.42 -40.32
C VAL A 288 1.76 15.95 -40.00
N PRO A 289 3.00 15.43 -40.00
CA PRO A 289 3.25 14.04 -39.63
C PRO A 289 2.98 13.86 -38.14
N PHE A 290 2.04 12.97 -37.79
CA PHE A 290 1.90 12.51 -36.40
C PHE A 290 3.05 11.54 -36.11
N GLN A 291 4.16 12.11 -35.62
CA GLN A 291 5.40 11.42 -35.31
C GLN A 291 5.21 10.59 -34.02
N HIS A 292 4.95 9.29 -34.14
CA HIS A 292 5.23 8.40 -33.02
C HIS A 292 6.76 8.24 -32.90
N PRO A 293 7.35 8.48 -31.72
CA PRO A 293 8.79 8.33 -31.54
C PRO A 293 9.22 6.87 -31.79
N GLU A 294 10.34 6.65 -32.47
CA GLU A 294 10.81 5.30 -32.86
C GLU A 294 10.95 4.36 -31.66
N ALA A 295 11.25 4.91 -30.48
CA ALA A 295 11.27 4.19 -29.21
C ALA A 295 9.89 3.63 -28.81
N ALA A 296 8.79 4.36 -29.04
CA ALA A 296 7.43 3.94 -28.67
C ALA A 296 6.90 2.75 -29.48
N LEU A 297 7.52 2.45 -30.63
CA LEU A 297 7.22 1.22 -31.38
C LEU A 297 7.82 -0.03 -30.73
N LYS A 298 8.81 0.14 -29.84
CA LYS A 298 9.59 -0.97 -29.26
C LYS A 298 9.40 -1.12 -27.75
N ILE A 299 9.25 -0.01 -27.02
CA ILE A 299 9.19 0.02 -25.57
C ILE A 299 8.06 0.93 -25.08
N TYR A 300 7.71 0.78 -23.80
CA TYR A 300 6.99 1.80 -23.06
C TYR A 300 7.91 3.00 -22.81
N THR A 301 7.45 4.22 -23.08
CA THR A 301 8.28 5.43 -22.96
C THR A 301 7.95 6.28 -21.72
N GLY A 302 6.74 6.14 -21.16
CA GLY A 302 6.28 6.92 -20.00
C GLY A 302 6.82 6.41 -18.67
N GLY A 303 6.94 7.31 -17.69
CA GLY A 303 7.38 7.00 -16.34
C GLY A 303 6.35 6.24 -15.52
N CYS A 304 6.80 5.30 -14.68
CA CYS A 304 5.88 4.47 -13.91
C CYS A 304 5.12 5.20 -12.80
N VAL A 305 5.65 6.30 -12.25
CA VAL A 305 4.94 7.02 -11.18
C VAL A 305 3.60 7.58 -11.68
N ASP A 306 3.57 8.19 -12.86
CA ASP A 306 2.34 8.78 -13.39
C ASP A 306 1.32 7.72 -13.81
N GLU A 307 1.77 6.61 -14.40
CA GLU A 307 0.89 5.49 -14.75
C GLU A 307 0.28 4.81 -13.51
N VAL A 308 1.07 4.63 -12.44
CA VAL A 308 0.56 4.12 -11.16
C VAL A 308 -0.47 5.08 -10.57
N LEU A 309 -0.21 6.39 -10.60
CA LEU A 309 -1.17 7.40 -10.13
C LEU A 309 -2.46 7.40 -10.97
N SER A 310 -2.35 7.24 -12.29
CA SER A 310 -3.50 7.10 -13.17
C SER A 310 -4.32 5.87 -12.82
N ALA A 311 -3.66 4.71 -12.66
CA ALA A 311 -4.32 3.46 -12.28
C ALA A 311 -5.01 3.53 -10.91
N ILE A 312 -4.41 4.22 -9.93
CA ILE A 312 -5.04 4.48 -8.63
C ILE A 312 -6.28 5.36 -8.79
N ARG A 313 -6.21 6.43 -9.60
CA ARG A 313 -7.34 7.33 -9.84
C ARG A 313 -8.51 6.62 -10.52
N GLU A 314 -8.23 5.81 -11.52
CA GLU A 314 -9.26 5.03 -12.25
C GLU A 314 -9.95 4.00 -11.35
N ASN A 315 -9.21 3.41 -10.41
CA ASN A 315 -9.71 2.35 -9.53
C ASN A 315 -9.91 2.83 -8.08
N ILE A 316 -10.06 4.14 -7.87
CA ILE A 316 -10.04 4.75 -6.53
C ILE A 316 -11.11 4.15 -5.61
N ILE A 317 -12.31 3.88 -6.14
CA ILE A 317 -13.42 3.27 -5.40
C ILE A 317 -13.03 1.88 -4.87
N THR A 318 -12.35 1.08 -5.70
CA THR A 318 -11.89 -0.26 -5.31
C THR A 318 -10.85 -0.17 -4.19
N PHE A 319 -9.86 0.72 -4.32
CA PHE A 319 -8.85 0.93 -3.28
C PHE A 319 -9.46 1.43 -1.96
N CYS A 320 -10.38 2.39 -2.02
CA CYS A 320 -11.09 2.88 -0.83
C CYS A 320 -11.92 1.77 -0.17
N SER A 321 -12.62 0.94 -0.95
CA SER A 321 -13.42 -0.16 -0.42
C SER A 321 -12.57 -1.23 0.29
N ILE A 322 -11.41 -1.58 -0.28
CA ILE A 322 -10.48 -2.54 0.33
C ILE A 322 -9.88 -1.95 1.62
N SER A 323 -9.45 -0.69 1.57
CA SER A 323 -8.89 0.00 2.75
C SER A 323 -9.90 0.10 3.89
N LEU A 324 -11.16 0.44 3.60
CA LEU A 324 -12.24 0.47 4.58
C LEU A 324 -12.49 -0.93 5.16
N GLY A 325 -12.57 -1.96 4.32
CA GLY A 325 -12.75 -3.34 4.76
C GLY A 325 -11.65 -3.82 5.71
N ILE A 326 -10.39 -3.54 5.38
CA ILE A 326 -9.24 -3.88 6.23
C ILE A 326 -9.31 -3.13 7.56
N SER A 327 -9.70 -1.85 7.54
CA SER A 327 -9.78 -1.01 8.75
C SER A 327 -10.93 -1.40 9.68
N LEU A 328 -12.01 -1.97 9.15
CA LEU A 328 -13.16 -2.42 9.95
C LEU A 328 -12.87 -3.68 10.77
N ILE A 329 -11.99 -4.58 10.30
CA ILE A 329 -11.72 -5.84 11.00
C ILE A 329 -11.05 -5.63 12.39
N PRO A 330 -10.04 -4.76 12.55
CA PRO A 330 -9.49 -4.41 13.86
C PRO A 330 -10.54 -3.79 14.79
N LEU A 331 -11.39 -2.89 14.28
CA LEU A 331 -12.45 -2.25 15.07
C LEU A 331 -13.47 -3.27 15.57
N LEU A 332 -13.87 -4.22 14.70
CA LEU A 332 -14.73 -5.33 15.09
C LEU A 332 -14.12 -6.15 16.23
N ASN A 333 -12.83 -6.48 16.15
CA ASN A 333 -12.14 -7.24 17.21
C ASN A 333 -12.05 -6.47 18.53
N ILE A 334 -11.83 -5.15 18.47
CA ILE A 334 -11.86 -4.29 19.67
C ILE A 334 -13.26 -4.30 20.29
N CYS A 335 -14.31 -4.12 19.48
CA CYS A 335 -15.69 -4.17 19.96
C CYS A 335 -16.01 -5.50 20.63
N LEU A 336 -15.74 -6.62 19.95
CA LEU A 336 -15.97 -7.96 20.49
C LEU A 336 -15.20 -8.20 21.79
N ALA A 337 -13.94 -7.74 21.87
CA ALA A 337 -13.13 -7.87 23.09
C ALA A 337 -13.70 -7.04 24.24
N VAL A 338 -14.07 -5.77 24.01
CA VAL A 338 -14.63 -4.89 25.04
C VAL A 338 -15.98 -5.40 25.53
N THR A 339 -16.87 -5.83 24.62
CA THR A 339 -18.17 -6.42 24.99
C THR A 339 -17.98 -7.69 25.82
N LEU A 340 -17.01 -8.55 25.46
CA LEU A 340 -16.71 -9.74 26.23
C LEU A 340 -16.13 -9.42 27.63
N ILE A 341 -15.30 -8.37 27.75
CA ILE A 341 -14.82 -7.89 29.06
C ILE A 341 -15.99 -7.43 29.93
N ALA A 342 -16.84 -6.57 29.39
CA ALA A 342 -17.98 -6.02 30.13
C ALA A 342 -18.89 -7.14 30.65
N TYR A 343 -19.14 -8.15 29.82
CA TYR A 343 -19.90 -9.33 30.21
C TYR A 343 -19.24 -10.12 31.35
N ILE A 344 -17.93 -10.39 31.26
CA ILE A 344 -17.21 -11.14 32.31
C ILE A 344 -17.19 -10.37 33.63
N GLU A 345 -17.00 -9.05 33.58
CA GLU A 345 -17.00 -8.21 34.79
C GLU A 345 -18.39 -8.14 35.44
N GLU A 346 -19.46 -8.04 34.65
CA GLU A 346 -20.84 -8.08 35.15
C GLU A 346 -21.20 -9.42 35.80
N ASP A 347 -20.87 -10.55 35.16
CA ASP A 347 -21.08 -11.89 35.73
C ASP A 347 -20.31 -12.07 37.04
N SER A 348 -19.09 -11.52 37.13
CA SER A 348 -18.31 -11.57 38.36
C SER A 348 -18.98 -10.79 39.51
N MET A 349 -19.54 -9.60 39.24
CA MET A 349 -20.20 -8.76 40.26
C MET A 349 -21.50 -9.38 40.75
N THR A 350 -22.33 -9.91 39.84
CA THR A 350 -23.58 -10.60 40.23
C THR A 350 -23.32 -11.82 41.11
N TRP A 351 -22.22 -12.56 40.86
CA TRP A 351 -21.77 -13.66 41.73
C TRP A 351 -21.38 -13.20 43.15
N TYR A 352 -20.70 -12.05 43.28
CA TYR A 352 -20.34 -11.50 44.59
C TYR A 352 -21.56 -10.98 45.36
N ASP A 353 -22.50 -10.31 44.69
CA ASP A 353 -23.74 -9.81 45.30
C ASP A 353 -24.65 -10.97 45.73
N GLY A 354 -24.82 -12.00 44.91
CA GLY A 354 -25.59 -13.19 45.25
C GLY A 354 -25.02 -13.93 46.47
N ARG A 355 -23.69 -14.03 46.58
CA ARG A 355 -23.02 -14.59 47.76
C ARG A 355 -23.22 -13.73 49.01
N SER A 356 -23.15 -12.41 48.85
CA SER A 356 -23.34 -11.45 49.95
C SER A 356 -24.78 -11.49 50.48
N ALA A 357 -25.77 -11.57 49.58
CA ALA A 357 -27.16 -11.80 49.93
C ALA A 357 -27.33 -13.14 50.68
N MET A 358 -26.77 -14.25 50.16
CA MET A 358 -26.83 -15.56 50.82
C MET A 358 -26.21 -15.54 52.24
N SER A 359 -25.21 -14.70 52.49
CA SER A 359 -24.58 -14.56 53.81
C SER A 359 -25.37 -13.71 54.81
N MET A 360 -26.36 -12.93 54.34
CA MET A 360 -27.20 -12.07 55.17
C MET A 360 -28.45 -12.80 55.71
N TYR A 361 -28.81 -13.94 55.13
CA TYR A 361 -29.83 -14.83 55.68
C TYR A 361 -29.15 -15.82 56.64
N PRO A 362 -29.59 -15.95 57.91
CA PRO A 362 -29.09 -17.01 58.75
C PRO A 362 -29.42 -18.35 58.07
N LEU A 363 -28.38 -19.15 57.83
CA LEU A 363 -28.50 -20.55 57.43
C LEU A 363 -29.37 -21.26 58.46
N ASP A 364 -30.65 -21.48 58.14
CA ASP A 364 -31.40 -22.54 58.79
C ASP A 364 -30.85 -23.85 58.24
N VAL A 365 -30.14 -24.57 59.12
CA VAL A 365 -29.48 -25.83 58.81
C VAL A 365 -30.55 -26.91 58.73
N THR A 366 -31.27 -27.01 57.61
CA THR A 366 -31.98 -28.23 57.27
C THR A 366 -32.03 -28.47 55.76
N GLU A 367 -31.62 -29.69 55.41
CA GLU A 367 -31.66 -30.33 54.09
C GLU A 367 -30.55 -30.00 53.10
N GLY A 368 -29.47 -30.77 53.25
CA GLY A 368 -28.55 -31.02 52.15
C GLY A 368 -29.21 -31.84 51.05
N TYR A 369 -29.10 -31.38 49.81
CA TYR A 369 -28.91 -32.26 48.66
C TYR A 369 -27.83 -31.68 47.76
N PHE A 370 -26.80 -32.50 47.60
CA PHE A 370 -25.56 -32.25 46.90
C PHE A 370 -25.78 -32.23 45.38
N ILE A 371 -25.01 -31.36 44.74
CA ILE A 371 -24.88 -31.11 43.30
C ILE A 371 -24.58 -32.39 42.51
N ARG A 372 -25.14 -32.48 41.29
CA ARG A 372 -24.37 -32.90 40.13
C ARG A 372 -24.71 -32.07 38.90
#